data_AF-A0A3D2IG58-F1
#
_entry.id   AF-A0A3D2IG58-F1
#
_cell.length_a   1.000
_cell.length_b   1.000
_cell.length_c   1.000
_cell.angle_alpha   90.00
_cell.angle_beta   90.00
_cell.angle_gamma   90.00
#
_symmetry.space_group_name_H-M   'P 1'
#
loop_
_entity.id
_entity.type
_entity.pdbx_description
1 polymer ?
#
loop_
_entity_poly.entity_id
_entity_poly.type
_entity_poly.pdbx_seq_one_letter_code
_entity_poly.pdbx_strand_id
1 'polypeptide(L)'
;MNTELWDEQRLTTWFDTFMPSLDFSNPEVIETMTDSALFWVQEYELDGFRHDATKHIQLEFWRTLTRKVKEEIVVPENRQVFQVGETYGSRELVASYINSGMLESQFDFSMYDAGLNAFGQDLSFEGLQSQLQESFNYFGYHNMMGIISGNHDKPRFITLTSGEVKWNEDSKLAGWTREIGSPQAFAYDRLSLLLAFNLTIPGIPVTYMGDEFGMPGANDPDNRRWMRF
;
A
#
# COMPACT_ATOMS: atom_id res chain seq x y z
N MET A 1 20.50 -19.48 0.76
CA MET A 1 20.13 -18.08 0.44
C MET A 1 18.72 -17.88 0.94
N ASN A 2 18.42 -16.75 1.56
CA ASN A 2 17.13 -16.48 2.21
C ASN A 2 16.21 -15.60 1.35
N THR A 3 16.17 -15.91 0.06
CA THR A 3 15.34 -15.22 -0.93
C THR A 3 13.88 -15.64 -0.77
N GLU A 4 12.97 -14.67 -0.78
CA GLU A 4 11.51 -14.86 -0.69
C GLU A 4 10.99 -15.57 0.59
N LEU A 5 11.78 -15.57 1.67
CA LEU A 5 11.37 -16.07 2.99
C LEU A 5 10.79 -14.93 3.85
N TRP A 6 9.67 -14.36 3.38
CA TRP A 6 9.16 -13.05 3.84
C TRP A 6 8.73 -13.00 5.30
N ASP A 7 8.31 -14.13 5.87
CA ASP A 7 7.81 -14.18 7.24
C ASP A 7 8.81 -14.88 8.18
N GLU A 8 9.47 -15.95 7.73
CA GLU A 8 10.47 -16.70 8.51
C GLU A 8 11.76 -15.91 8.71
N GLN A 9 12.14 -15.13 7.70
CA GLN A 9 13.35 -14.30 7.72
C GLN A 9 13.02 -12.84 7.45
N ARG A 10 11.91 -12.37 8.02
CA ARG A 10 11.35 -11.03 7.79
C ARG A 10 12.37 -9.91 7.67
N LEU A 11 13.36 -9.81 8.57
CA LEU A 11 14.33 -8.69 8.58
C LEU A 11 15.58 -8.92 7.74
N THR A 12 15.81 -10.13 7.24
CA THR A 12 17.04 -10.48 6.51
C THR A 12 16.78 -11.05 5.12
N THR A 13 15.52 -11.33 4.79
CA THR A 13 15.12 -11.93 3.51
C THR A 13 15.51 -11.05 2.34
N TRP A 14 15.87 -11.70 1.24
CA TRP A 14 16.14 -11.03 -0.04
C TRP A 14 14.88 -11.06 -0.89
N PHE A 15 14.57 -9.94 -1.54
CA PHE A 15 13.44 -9.86 -2.47
C PHE A 15 13.73 -10.55 -3.79
N ASP A 16 14.98 -10.43 -4.27
CA ASP A 16 15.49 -11.22 -5.39
C ASP A 16 17.00 -11.39 -5.21
N THR A 17 17.57 -12.36 -5.90
CA THR A 17 19.00 -12.63 -5.99
C THR A 17 19.83 -11.44 -6.51
N PHE A 18 19.23 -10.54 -7.30
CA PHE A 18 19.90 -9.33 -7.80
C PHE A 18 19.62 -8.06 -6.96
N MET A 19 18.78 -8.16 -5.91
CA MET A 19 18.44 -7.08 -5.00
C MET A 19 18.94 -7.39 -3.59
N PRO A 20 20.20 -7.05 -3.25
CA PRO A 20 20.75 -7.33 -1.93
C PRO A 20 20.03 -6.51 -0.85
N SER A 21 19.65 -7.19 0.24
CA SER A 21 19.06 -6.52 1.40
C SER A 21 20.13 -5.73 2.17
N LEU A 22 19.81 -4.48 2.50
CA LEU A 22 20.68 -3.64 3.33
C LEU A 22 20.66 -4.12 4.79
N ASP A 23 21.84 -4.10 5.43
CA ASP A 23 21.97 -4.47 6.84
C ASP A 23 21.65 -3.30 7.75
N PHE A 24 20.37 -3.17 8.12
CA PHE A 24 19.90 -2.16 9.07
C PHE A 24 20.31 -2.42 10.52
N SER A 25 21.08 -3.48 10.82
CA SER A 25 21.71 -3.61 12.15
C SER A 25 22.94 -2.73 12.29
N ASN A 26 23.53 -2.29 11.16
CA ASN A 26 24.64 -1.36 11.13
C ASN A 26 24.11 0.09 11.26
N PRO A 27 24.48 0.82 12.33
CA PRO A 27 24.07 2.22 12.50
C PRO A 27 24.47 3.12 11.33
N GLU A 28 25.61 2.86 10.66
CA GLU A 28 26.05 3.63 9.50
C GLU A 28 25.06 3.53 8.33
N VAL A 29 24.45 2.35 8.14
CA VAL A 29 23.43 2.13 7.10
C VAL A 29 22.15 2.88 7.47
N ILE A 30 21.72 2.83 8.73
CA ILE A 30 20.55 3.59 9.21
C ILE A 30 20.78 5.08 8.99
N GLU A 31 21.90 5.63 9.45
CA GLU A 31 22.19 7.06 9.33
C GLU A 31 22.22 7.48 7.86
N THR A 32 22.97 6.77 7.01
CA THR A 32 23.07 7.07 5.57
C THR A 32 21.72 7.05 4.87
N MET A 33 20.90 6.03 5.12
CA MET A 33 19.60 5.89 4.47
C MET A 33 18.59 6.93 4.97
N THR A 34 18.64 7.27 6.27
CA THR A 34 17.77 8.33 6.82
C THR A 34 18.18 9.73 6.38
N ASP A 35 19.48 9.99 6.23
CA ASP A 35 20.01 11.24 5.65
C ASP A 35 19.59 11.39 4.18
N SER A 36 19.68 10.29 3.42
CA SER A 36 19.21 10.25 2.03
C SER A 36 17.72 10.58 1.91
N ALA A 37 16.88 10.02 2.80
CA ALA A 37 15.46 10.36 2.83
C ALA A 37 15.26 11.85 3.17
N LEU A 38 15.94 12.35 4.22
CA LEU A 38 15.79 13.72 4.70
C LEU A 38 16.13 14.77 3.64
N PHE A 39 17.18 14.52 2.86
CA PHE A 39 17.59 15.37 1.74
C PHE A 39 16.42 15.72 0.81
N TRP A 40 15.56 14.75 0.48
CA TRP A 40 14.45 14.99 -0.45
C TRP A 40 13.39 15.93 0.12
N VAL A 41 13.09 15.84 1.42
CA VAL A 41 12.09 16.71 2.07
C VAL A 41 12.65 18.10 2.32
N GLN A 42 13.95 18.22 2.59
CA GLN A 42 14.63 19.51 2.79
C GLN A 42 14.79 20.25 1.46
N GLU A 43 15.35 19.60 0.43
CA GLU A 43 15.72 20.29 -0.80
C GLU A 43 14.56 20.50 -1.78
N TYR A 44 13.60 19.57 -1.81
CA TYR A 44 12.48 19.60 -2.76
C TYR A 44 11.13 19.83 -2.09
N GLU A 45 11.14 20.08 -0.77
CA GLU A 45 9.95 20.38 0.02
C GLU A 45 8.85 19.31 -0.07
N LEU A 46 9.21 18.04 -0.28
CA LEU A 46 8.24 16.94 -0.37
C LEU A 46 7.37 16.84 0.89
N ASP A 47 6.09 16.54 0.72
CA ASP A 47 5.12 16.47 1.84
C ASP A 47 5.16 15.14 2.61
N GLY A 48 6.00 14.18 2.21
CA GLY A 48 5.99 12.86 2.84
C GLY A 48 6.65 11.73 2.08
N PHE A 49 6.49 10.53 2.62
CA PHE A 49 7.05 9.28 2.08
C PHE A 49 6.02 8.15 2.07
N ARG A 50 6.07 7.36 0.99
CA ARG A 50 5.56 5.98 0.97
C ARG A 50 6.74 5.04 1.18
N HIS A 51 6.71 4.26 2.25
CA HIS A 51 7.78 3.33 2.62
C HIS A 51 7.49 1.93 2.09
N ASP A 52 8.27 1.52 1.10
CA ASP A 52 8.24 0.17 0.53
C ASP A 52 8.56 -0.89 1.58
N ALA A 53 7.90 -2.05 1.51
CA ALA A 53 8.30 -3.24 2.27
C ALA A 53 8.57 -2.99 3.77
N THR A 54 7.75 -2.15 4.42
CA THR A 54 8.00 -1.62 5.78
C THR A 54 8.26 -2.72 6.80
N LYS A 55 7.56 -3.86 6.66
CA LYS A 55 7.72 -5.01 7.55
C LYS A 55 9.12 -5.61 7.55
N HIS A 56 9.95 -5.31 6.55
CA HIS A 56 11.28 -5.90 6.39
C HIS A 56 12.43 -5.04 6.94
N ILE A 57 12.11 -3.86 7.47
CA ILE A 57 13.10 -2.92 8.00
C ILE A 57 13.05 -2.88 9.53
N GLN A 58 14.21 -2.77 10.17
CA GLN A 58 14.35 -2.67 11.63
C GLN A 58 13.69 -1.41 12.17
N LEU A 59 13.17 -1.48 13.40
CA LEU A 59 12.40 -0.38 13.99
C LEU A 59 13.25 0.86 14.27
N GLU A 60 14.54 0.67 14.48
CA GLU A 60 15.54 1.71 14.71
C GLU A 60 15.59 2.68 13.52
N PHE A 61 15.45 2.18 12.28
CA PHE A 61 15.39 3.04 11.09
C PHE A 61 14.19 3.99 11.15
N TRP A 62 12.98 3.47 11.41
CA TRP A 62 11.76 4.27 11.46
C TRP A 62 11.81 5.34 12.56
N ARG A 63 12.35 4.98 13.73
CA ARG A 63 12.54 5.91 14.85
C ARG A 63 13.56 6.99 14.53
N THR A 64 14.68 6.63 13.90
CA THR A 64 15.71 7.59 13.52
C THR A 64 15.19 8.56 12.46
N LEU A 65 14.54 8.05 11.40
CA LEU A 65 13.97 8.89 10.34
C LEU A 65 12.94 9.88 10.91
N THR A 66 11.98 9.37 11.68
CA THR A 66 10.89 10.20 12.22
C THR A 66 11.41 11.25 13.19
N ARG A 67 12.43 10.92 13.99
CA ARG A 67 13.11 11.90 14.86
C ARG A 67 13.75 13.01 14.03
N LYS A 68 14.56 12.68 13.01
CA LYS A 68 15.21 13.68 12.13
C LYS A 68 14.19 14.58 11.45
N VAL A 69 13.17 13.99 10.82
CA VAL A 69 12.07 14.74 10.18
C VAL A 69 11.40 15.70 11.17
N LYS A 70 11.18 15.27 12.41
CA LYS A 70 10.54 16.13 13.42
C LYS A 70 11.43 17.26 13.92
N GLU A 71 12.67 16.94 14.27
CA GLU A 71 13.62 17.88 14.86
C GLU A 71 14.11 18.91 13.84
N GLU A 72 14.24 18.52 12.57
CA GLU A 72 14.83 19.35 11.54
C GLU A 72 13.81 20.06 10.66
N ILE A 73 12.58 19.53 10.52
CA ILE A 73 11.59 20.05 9.56
C ILE A 73 10.27 20.40 10.26
N VAL A 74 9.59 19.41 10.85
CA VAL A 74 8.22 19.61 11.36
C VAL A 74 8.15 20.68 12.44
N VAL A 75 9.04 20.62 13.44
CA VAL A 75 9.04 21.57 14.56
C VAL A 75 9.62 22.94 14.15
N PRO A 76 10.79 23.04 13.49
CA PRO A 76 11.36 24.34 13.14
C PRO A 76 10.57 25.10 12.09
N GLU A 77 10.02 24.39 11.10
CA GLU A 77 9.35 25.01 9.95
C GLU A 77 7.82 25.03 10.08
N ASN A 78 7.27 24.40 11.13
CA ASN A 78 5.82 24.21 11.31
C ASN A 78 5.16 23.58 10.06
N ARG A 79 5.87 22.63 9.43
CA ARG A 79 5.42 21.87 8.25
C ARG A 79 4.94 20.49 8.66
N GLN A 80 4.04 19.91 7.88
CA GLN A 80 3.63 18.51 8.05
C GLN A 80 4.38 17.64 7.06
N VAL A 81 4.92 16.52 7.53
CA VAL A 81 5.53 15.49 6.71
C VAL A 81 4.83 14.18 7.04
N PHE A 82 4.17 13.58 6.05
CA PHE A 82 3.33 12.40 6.23
C PHE A 82 4.07 11.12 5.82
N GLN A 83 4.07 10.09 6.68
CA GLN A 83 4.70 8.81 6.37
C GLN A 83 3.67 7.68 6.36
N VAL A 84 3.56 6.98 5.23
CA VAL A 84 2.71 5.81 5.06
C VAL A 84 3.56 4.58 4.71
N GLY A 85 3.38 3.50 5.46
CA GLY A 85 4.07 2.24 5.23
C GLY A 85 3.29 1.21 4.41
N GLU A 86 4.02 0.29 3.83
CA GLU A 86 3.48 -0.94 3.24
C GLU A 86 3.82 -2.15 4.11
N THR A 87 2.80 -2.70 4.79
CA THR A 87 2.94 -3.89 5.62
C THR A 87 1.83 -4.89 5.31
N TYR A 88 2.22 -6.07 4.81
CA TYR A 88 1.33 -7.23 4.75
C TYR A 88 1.52 -8.10 5.99
N GLY A 89 0.46 -8.31 6.76
CA GLY A 89 0.49 -9.15 7.95
C GLY A 89 -0.75 -8.96 8.81
N SER A 90 -0.65 -9.38 10.07
CA SER A 90 -1.74 -9.21 11.04
C SER A 90 -1.94 -7.74 11.41
N ARG A 91 -3.14 -7.39 11.89
CA ARG A 91 -3.43 -6.01 12.32
C ARG A 91 -2.56 -5.56 13.48
N GLU A 92 -2.19 -6.46 14.38
CA GLU A 92 -1.25 -6.18 15.48
C GLU A 92 0.12 -5.76 14.93
N LEU A 93 0.61 -6.48 13.91
CA LEU A 93 1.87 -6.14 13.27
C LEU A 93 1.79 -4.77 12.60
N VAL A 94 0.74 -4.54 11.81
CA VAL A 94 0.50 -3.25 11.14
C VAL A 94 0.43 -2.10 12.17
N ALA A 95 -0.36 -2.28 13.23
CA ALA A 95 -0.53 -1.31 14.30
C ALA A 95 0.79 -1.02 15.04
N SER A 96 1.70 -1.99 15.14
CA SER A 96 2.99 -1.81 15.82
C SER A 96 3.87 -0.72 15.20
N TYR A 97 3.68 -0.42 13.91
CA TYR A 97 4.40 0.63 13.20
C TYR A 97 3.78 2.03 13.34
N ILE A 98 2.55 2.12 13.82
CA ILE A 98 1.78 3.37 13.87
C ILE A 98 1.90 3.99 15.26
N ASN A 99 2.64 5.09 15.37
CA ASN A 99 2.76 5.90 16.59
C ASN A 99 3.58 7.17 16.32
N SER A 100 3.59 8.07 17.30
CA SER A 100 4.31 9.36 17.20
C SER A 100 5.84 9.24 17.05
N GLY A 101 6.44 8.07 17.23
CA GLY A 101 7.87 7.85 17.05
C GLY A 101 8.22 7.12 15.75
N MET A 102 7.24 6.70 14.96
CA MET A 102 7.44 5.97 13.71
C MET A 102 6.48 6.53 12.65
N LEU A 103 5.57 5.71 12.10
CA LEU A 103 4.75 6.08 10.95
C LEU A 103 3.40 6.64 11.38
N GLU A 104 2.87 7.59 10.60
CA GLU A 104 1.51 8.11 10.77
C GLU A 104 0.45 7.14 10.24
N SER A 105 0.80 6.31 9.24
CA SER A 105 -0.14 5.46 8.53
C SER A 105 0.49 4.18 7.95
N GLN A 106 -0.38 3.26 7.56
CA GLN A 106 -0.08 2.08 6.74
C GLN A 106 -1.20 1.92 5.70
N PHE A 107 -0.93 1.25 4.58
CA PHE A 107 -2.00 0.81 3.69
C PHE A 107 -2.85 -0.31 4.33
N ASP A 108 -4.17 -0.15 4.31
CA ASP A 108 -5.10 -1.15 4.86
C ASP A 108 -5.44 -2.22 3.81
N PHE A 109 -4.52 -3.17 3.62
CA PHE A 109 -4.72 -4.27 2.69
C PHE A 109 -5.89 -5.19 3.09
N SER A 110 -6.19 -5.29 4.39
CA SER A 110 -7.34 -6.07 4.86
C SER A 110 -8.67 -5.43 4.43
N MET A 111 -8.77 -4.11 4.53
CA MET A 111 -9.91 -3.36 4.01
C MET A 111 -10.00 -3.46 2.48
N TYR A 112 -8.86 -3.33 1.79
CA TYR A 112 -8.79 -3.49 0.34
C TYR A 112 -9.34 -4.84 -0.13
N ASP A 113 -8.80 -5.95 0.41
CA ASP A 113 -9.21 -7.30 0.00
C ASP A 113 -10.71 -7.55 0.31
N ALA A 114 -11.22 -7.07 1.44
CA ALA A 114 -12.64 -7.17 1.77
C ALA A 114 -13.53 -6.32 0.84
N GLY A 115 -13.07 -5.13 0.47
CA GLY A 115 -13.73 -4.27 -0.52
C GLY A 115 -13.84 -4.94 -1.88
N LEU A 116 -12.73 -5.51 -2.40
CA LEU A 116 -12.76 -6.21 -3.67
C LEU A 116 -13.74 -7.39 -3.65
N ASN A 117 -13.76 -8.15 -2.55
CA ASN A 117 -14.66 -9.30 -2.39
C ASN A 117 -16.13 -8.87 -2.35
N ALA A 118 -16.48 -7.87 -1.55
CA ALA A 118 -17.86 -7.41 -1.38
C ALA A 118 -18.41 -6.76 -2.66
N PHE A 119 -17.65 -5.86 -3.29
CA PHE A 119 -18.12 -5.13 -4.46
C PHE A 119 -17.89 -5.87 -5.79
N GLY A 120 -16.98 -6.84 -5.81
CA GLY A 120 -16.54 -7.49 -7.04
C GLY A 120 -17.00 -8.92 -7.27
N GLN A 121 -17.25 -9.68 -6.19
CA GLN A 121 -17.62 -11.10 -6.25
C GLN A 121 -19.08 -11.38 -5.84
N ASP A 122 -19.91 -10.35 -5.70
CA ASP A 122 -21.29 -10.44 -5.17
C ASP A 122 -21.38 -11.21 -3.83
N LEU A 123 -20.36 -11.05 -2.99
CA LEU A 123 -20.31 -11.66 -1.66
C LEU A 123 -21.06 -10.81 -0.62
N SER A 124 -21.36 -11.42 0.53
CA SER A 124 -21.96 -10.72 1.66
C SER A 124 -21.08 -9.57 2.16
N PHE A 125 -21.73 -8.47 2.58
CA PHE A 125 -21.07 -7.34 3.23
C PHE A 125 -20.60 -7.62 4.67
N GLU A 126 -20.91 -8.78 5.25
CA GLU A 126 -20.47 -9.15 6.60
C GLU A 126 -18.94 -9.13 6.75
N GLY A 127 -18.23 -9.60 5.71
CA GLY A 127 -16.76 -9.56 5.70
C GLY A 127 -16.23 -8.13 5.73
N LEU A 128 -16.82 -7.24 4.92
CA LEU A 128 -16.46 -5.83 4.87
C LEU A 128 -16.78 -5.11 6.19
N GLN A 129 -17.95 -5.37 6.76
CA GLN A 129 -18.35 -4.84 8.07
C GLN A 129 -17.38 -5.27 9.16
N SER A 130 -17.00 -6.55 9.18
CA SER A 130 -16.02 -7.09 10.12
C SER A 130 -14.67 -6.41 9.98
N GLN A 131 -14.15 -6.26 8.75
CA GLN A 131 -12.87 -5.57 8.53
C GLN A 131 -12.92 -4.09 8.94
N LEU A 132 -14.06 -3.41 8.77
CA LEU A 132 -14.25 -2.02 9.18
C LEU A 132 -14.27 -1.88 10.71
N GLN A 133 -14.98 -2.77 11.40
CA GLN A 133 -14.99 -2.79 12.86
C GLN A 133 -13.59 -3.06 13.42
N GLU A 134 -12.85 -4.00 12.82
CA GLU A 134 -11.48 -4.30 13.22
C GLU A 134 -10.52 -3.13 12.92
N SER A 135 -10.70 -2.41 11.81
CA SER A 135 -9.94 -1.19 11.53
C SER A 135 -10.16 -0.14 12.64
N PHE A 136 -11.40 0.04 13.12
CA PHE A 136 -11.68 0.91 14.26
C PHE A 136 -11.08 0.41 15.58
N ASN A 137 -11.12 -0.90 15.84
CA ASN A 137 -10.59 -1.49 17.06
C ASN A 137 -9.06 -1.31 17.18
N TYR A 138 -8.33 -1.46 16.08
CA TYR A 138 -6.87 -1.39 16.07
C TYR A 138 -6.32 0.01 15.86
N PHE A 139 -6.92 0.79 14.95
CA PHE A 139 -6.35 2.06 14.50
C PHE A 139 -7.14 3.29 15.02
N GLY A 140 -8.34 3.07 15.55
CA GLY A 140 -9.24 4.12 16.03
C GLY A 140 -10.16 4.70 14.94
N TYR A 141 -11.13 5.51 15.37
CA TYR A 141 -12.16 6.08 14.49
C TYR A 141 -11.69 7.26 13.63
N HIS A 142 -10.56 7.88 13.99
CA HIS A 142 -9.93 8.98 13.26
C HIS A 142 -8.57 8.58 12.68
N ASN A 143 -8.41 7.28 12.37
CA ASN A 143 -7.19 6.76 11.80
C ASN A 143 -6.90 7.39 10.42
N MET A 144 -5.64 7.35 10.02
CA MET A 144 -5.16 7.86 8.73
C MET A 144 -4.76 6.72 7.78
N MET A 145 -5.30 5.51 7.98
CA MET A 145 -4.94 4.34 7.16
C MET A 145 -5.19 4.61 5.68
N GLY A 146 -4.27 4.17 4.82
CA GLY A 146 -4.41 4.32 3.37
C GLY A 146 -5.42 3.32 2.81
N ILE A 147 -6.59 3.82 2.38
CA ILE A 147 -7.66 3.03 1.78
C ILE A 147 -7.51 3.08 0.25
N ILE A 148 -6.90 2.04 -0.32
CA ILE A 148 -6.53 2.01 -1.74
C ILE A 148 -7.66 1.47 -2.64
N SER A 149 -7.79 1.99 -3.87
CA SER A 149 -8.60 1.37 -4.92
C SER A 149 -7.88 0.23 -5.64
N GLY A 150 -6.54 0.26 -5.61
CA GLY A 150 -5.64 -0.65 -6.30
C GLY A 150 -4.19 -0.18 -6.13
N ASN A 151 -3.25 -0.90 -6.74
CA ASN A 151 -1.84 -0.50 -6.81
C ASN A 151 -1.13 -1.18 -8.00
N HIS A 152 0.18 -0.98 -8.09
CA HIS A 152 1.02 -1.49 -9.17
C HIS A 152 1.45 -2.97 -9.01
N ASP A 153 1.05 -3.65 -7.94
CA ASP A 153 1.37 -5.07 -7.65
C ASP A 153 0.14 -5.98 -7.60
N LYS A 154 -1.05 -5.40 -7.84
CA LYS A 154 -2.33 -6.09 -7.86
C LYS A 154 -3.02 -5.88 -9.20
N PRO A 155 -3.78 -6.88 -9.69
CA PRO A 155 -4.60 -6.70 -10.88
C PRO A 155 -5.63 -5.59 -10.68
N ARG A 156 -6.00 -4.89 -11.77
CA ARG A 156 -7.02 -3.83 -11.72
C ARG A 156 -8.37 -4.43 -11.30
N PHE A 157 -9.05 -3.81 -10.35
CA PHE A 157 -10.35 -4.26 -9.88
C PHE A 157 -11.38 -4.39 -11.01
N ILE A 158 -11.39 -3.45 -11.95
CA ILE A 158 -12.33 -3.48 -13.08
C ILE A 158 -12.14 -4.71 -13.97
N THR A 159 -10.90 -5.19 -14.13
CA THR A 159 -10.59 -6.41 -14.90
C THR A 159 -11.07 -7.67 -14.18
N LEU A 160 -10.89 -7.73 -12.86
CA LEU A 160 -11.36 -8.87 -12.07
C LEU A 160 -12.88 -8.98 -12.08
N THR A 161 -13.56 -7.84 -11.97
CA THR A 161 -15.02 -7.79 -11.94
C THR A 161 -15.66 -8.00 -13.30
N SER A 162 -15.04 -7.50 -14.36
CA SER A 162 -15.48 -7.73 -15.73
C SER A 162 -15.20 -9.17 -16.21
N GLY A 163 -14.21 -9.85 -15.62
CA GLY A 163 -13.99 -11.28 -15.79
C GLY A 163 -12.99 -11.65 -16.88
N GLU A 164 -12.27 -10.68 -17.44
CA GLU A 164 -11.12 -10.94 -18.33
C GLU A 164 -9.97 -11.60 -17.58
N VAL A 165 -9.88 -11.38 -16.27
CA VAL A 165 -9.01 -12.13 -15.35
C VAL A 165 -9.85 -12.74 -14.23
N LYS A 166 -9.69 -14.04 -13.97
CA LYS A 166 -10.39 -14.75 -12.89
C LYS A 166 -9.75 -14.45 -11.55
N TRP A 167 -10.58 -14.38 -10.50
CA TRP A 167 -10.14 -14.15 -9.12
C TRP A 167 -9.14 -15.19 -8.57
N ASN A 168 -9.16 -16.41 -9.10
CA ASN A 168 -8.33 -17.52 -8.65
C ASN A 168 -7.30 -18.01 -9.69
N GLU A 169 -7.10 -17.27 -10.80
CA GLU A 169 -6.05 -17.61 -11.76
C GLU A 169 -4.75 -16.86 -11.48
N ASP A 170 -3.67 -17.29 -12.14
CA ASP A 170 -2.40 -16.59 -12.12
C ASP A 170 -2.50 -15.28 -12.92
N SER A 171 -2.93 -14.22 -12.21
CA SER A 171 -3.08 -12.88 -12.77
C SER A 171 -1.76 -12.26 -13.23
N LYS A 172 -0.61 -12.73 -12.72
CA LYS A 172 0.73 -12.27 -13.14
C LYS A 172 1.09 -12.90 -14.47
N LEU A 173 0.89 -14.21 -14.63
CA LEU A 173 1.05 -14.86 -15.93
C LEU A 173 0.12 -14.24 -16.98
N ALA A 174 -1.13 -13.94 -16.61
CA ALA A 174 -2.06 -13.25 -17.50
C ALA A 174 -1.53 -11.88 -17.97
N GLY A 175 -0.90 -11.10 -17.07
CA GLY A 175 -0.28 -9.82 -17.42
C GLY A 175 0.86 -9.91 -18.43
N TRP A 176 1.55 -11.06 -18.50
CA TRP A 176 2.61 -11.30 -19.50
C TRP A 176 2.12 -11.90 -20.80
N THR A 177 1.00 -12.62 -20.79
CA THR A 177 0.63 -13.54 -21.88
C THR A 177 -0.70 -13.23 -22.55
N ARG A 178 -1.54 -12.38 -21.96
CA ARG A 178 -2.91 -12.13 -22.42
C ARG A 178 -3.10 -10.65 -22.73
N GLU A 179 -3.77 -10.38 -23.85
CA GLU A 179 -4.25 -9.04 -24.16
C GLU A 179 -5.58 -8.79 -23.43
N ILE A 180 -5.56 -7.93 -22.41
CA ILE A 180 -6.78 -7.56 -21.66
C ILE A 180 -7.53 -6.45 -22.40
N GLY A 181 -8.75 -6.80 -22.84
CA GLY A 181 -9.65 -5.93 -23.61
C GLY A 181 -10.39 -4.88 -22.77
N SER A 182 -11.46 -4.35 -23.36
CA SER A 182 -12.31 -3.35 -22.70
C SER A 182 -13.27 -4.00 -21.70
N PRO A 183 -13.41 -3.44 -20.49
CA PRO A 183 -14.33 -3.98 -19.48
C PRO A 183 -15.80 -3.93 -19.93
N GLN A 184 -16.58 -4.86 -19.41
CA GLN A 184 -18.03 -4.89 -19.51
C GLN A 184 -18.66 -3.72 -18.76
N ALA A 185 -19.80 -3.22 -19.24
CA ALA A 185 -20.45 -2.02 -18.71
C ALA A 185 -20.73 -2.08 -17.19
N PHE A 186 -21.18 -3.23 -16.68
CA PHE A 186 -21.49 -3.39 -15.26
C PHE A 186 -20.25 -3.30 -14.34
N ALA A 187 -19.05 -3.52 -14.86
CA ALA A 187 -17.82 -3.46 -14.07
C ALA A 187 -17.50 -2.01 -13.65
N TYR A 188 -17.93 -1.03 -14.44
CA TYR A 188 -17.85 0.40 -14.09
C TYR A 188 -18.77 0.75 -12.91
N ASP A 189 -19.96 0.14 -12.83
CA ASP A 189 -20.86 0.32 -11.68
C ASP A 189 -20.22 -0.24 -10.40
N ARG A 190 -19.59 -1.42 -10.48
CA ARG A 190 -18.86 -2.02 -9.35
C ARG A 190 -17.68 -1.18 -8.91
N LEU A 191 -16.88 -0.67 -9.85
CA LEU A 191 -15.77 0.23 -9.55
C LEU A 191 -16.25 1.52 -8.88
N SER A 192 -17.37 2.07 -9.35
CA SER A 192 -17.99 3.25 -8.75
C SER A 192 -18.42 3.00 -7.31
N LEU A 193 -18.98 1.82 -7.00
CA LEU A 193 -19.34 1.43 -5.63
C LEU A 193 -18.11 1.30 -4.72
N LEU A 194 -17.03 0.67 -5.18
CA LEU A 194 -15.77 0.56 -4.43
C LEU A 194 -15.19 1.95 -4.12
N LEU A 195 -15.12 2.83 -5.13
CA LEU A 195 -14.60 4.18 -4.96
C LEU A 195 -15.49 5.01 -4.02
N ALA A 196 -16.82 4.91 -4.16
CA ALA A 196 -17.76 5.58 -3.26
C ALA A 196 -17.58 5.12 -1.81
N PHE A 197 -17.37 3.83 -1.58
CA PHE A 197 -17.06 3.29 -0.25
C PHE A 197 -15.74 3.83 0.28
N ASN A 198 -14.65 3.77 -0.49
CA ASN A 198 -13.34 4.26 -0.09
C ASN A 198 -13.36 5.75 0.27
N LEU A 199 -14.16 6.55 -0.44
CA LEU A 199 -14.30 8.00 -0.20
C LEU A 199 -15.21 8.35 1.00
N THR A 200 -15.90 7.37 1.62
CA THR A 200 -16.89 7.63 2.67
C THR A 200 -16.56 7.00 4.03
N ILE A 201 -15.55 6.13 4.11
CA ILE A 201 -15.07 5.57 5.37
C ILE A 201 -13.90 6.36 5.96
N PRO A 202 -13.61 6.24 7.28
CA PRO A 202 -12.42 6.82 7.88
C PRO A 202 -11.12 6.26 7.28
N GLY A 203 -10.13 7.13 7.15
CA GLY A 203 -8.84 6.85 6.50
C GLY A 203 -8.54 7.86 5.40
N ILE A 204 -7.45 7.65 4.68
CA ILE A 204 -7.04 8.47 3.54
C ILE A 204 -7.33 7.67 2.26
N PRO A 205 -8.28 8.11 1.42
CA PRO A 205 -8.56 7.42 0.16
C PRO A 205 -7.41 7.62 -0.84
N VAL A 206 -6.95 6.52 -1.44
CA VAL A 206 -5.86 6.51 -2.41
C VAL A 206 -6.37 5.84 -3.69
N THR A 207 -6.52 6.62 -4.76
CA THR A 207 -6.98 6.12 -6.06
C THR A 207 -5.78 5.80 -6.94
N TYR A 208 -5.73 4.59 -7.49
CA TYR A 208 -4.68 4.19 -8.41
C TYR A 208 -4.94 4.78 -9.81
N MET A 209 -3.94 5.48 -10.36
CA MET A 209 -4.05 6.20 -11.65
C MET A 209 -4.69 5.32 -12.72
N GLY A 210 -5.81 5.77 -13.28
CA GLY A 210 -6.59 5.04 -14.28
C GLY A 210 -7.88 4.43 -13.75
N ASP A 211 -7.97 4.17 -12.45
CA ASP A 211 -9.19 3.64 -11.85
C ASP A 211 -10.33 4.67 -11.91
N GLU A 212 -10.03 5.97 -11.94
CA GLU A 212 -11.03 7.04 -12.08
C GLU A 212 -11.82 7.00 -13.40
N PHE A 213 -11.30 6.32 -14.43
CA PHE A 213 -12.01 6.09 -15.69
C PHE A 213 -12.14 4.61 -16.06
N GLY A 214 -11.78 3.68 -15.15
CA GLY A 214 -11.90 2.25 -15.38
C GLY A 214 -10.85 1.66 -16.33
N MET A 215 -9.57 2.02 -16.16
CA MET A 215 -8.48 1.44 -16.94
C MET A 215 -8.35 -0.08 -16.69
N PRO A 216 -8.51 -0.95 -17.72
CA PRO A 216 -8.29 -2.39 -17.58
C PRO A 216 -6.80 -2.74 -17.52
N GLY A 217 -6.50 -3.86 -16.89
CA GLY A 217 -5.19 -4.50 -16.83
C GLY A 217 -5.20 -5.73 -15.90
N ALA A 218 -4.48 -6.78 -16.27
CA ALA A 218 -4.18 -7.91 -15.38
C ALA A 218 -3.20 -7.47 -14.28
N ASN A 219 -2.41 -8.38 -13.69
CA ASN A 219 -1.38 -7.99 -12.73
C ASN A 219 -0.11 -7.46 -13.44
N ASP A 220 0.91 -7.06 -12.68
CA ASP A 220 2.22 -6.60 -13.17
C ASP A 220 2.74 -7.51 -14.30
N PRO A 221 3.04 -6.96 -15.49
CA PRO A 221 3.16 -5.53 -15.82
C PRO A 221 1.90 -4.85 -16.38
N ASP A 222 0.82 -5.58 -16.65
CA ASP A 222 -0.32 -5.09 -17.43
C ASP A 222 -1.19 -4.06 -16.67
N ASN A 223 -1.16 -4.03 -15.33
CA ASN A 223 -1.78 -2.97 -14.53
C ASN A 223 -1.04 -1.61 -14.64
N ARG A 224 0.14 -1.55 -15.27
CA ARG A 224 1.00 -0.37 -15.43
C ARG A 224 0.91 0.25 -16.83
N ARG A 225 -0.24 0.09 -17.50
CA ARG A 225 -0.50 0.68 -18.82
C ARG A 225 -0.33 2.19 -18.82
N TRP A 226 0.01 2.72 -20.00
CA TRP A 226 0.09 4.16 -20.23
C TRP A 226 -1.24 4.85 -19.94
N MET A 227 -1.15 5.99 -19.25
CA MET A 227 -2.29 6.87 -19.00
C MET A 227 -2.93 7.32 -20.31
N ARG A 228 -4.26 7.41 -20.32
CA ARG A 228 -5.03 7.92 -21.46
C ARG A 228 -5.43 9.37 -21.17
N PHE A 229 -5.22 10.28 -22.12
CA PHE A 229 -5.50 11.71 -22.03
C PHE A 229 -6.48 12.14 -23.13
#